data_AF-A0A7C9ERF7-F1
#
_entry.id   AF-A0A7C9ERF7-F1
#
_cell.length_a   1.000
_cell.length_b   1.000
_cell.length_c   1.000
_cell.angle_alpha   90.00
_cell.angle_beta   90.00
_cell.angle_gamma   90.00
#
_symmetry.space_group_name_H-M   'P 1'
#
loop_
_entity.id
_entity.type
_entity.pdbx_description
1 polymer ?
#
loop_
_entity_poly.entity_id
_entity_poly.type
_entity_poly.pdbx_seq_one_letter_code
_entity_poly.pdbx_strand_id
1 'polypeptide(L)'
;MSYTNLKNDQVRDQTLSRIKSNIELMVATSGGKKAVIVPHSMGVLYFLHFMKWVEAPLPMGGGGGPDWCARHIKTVMNIGGPFLGVPKSVPGLFSAEAKDIAVARAIAPHVLDNDIFHLQTLQHVMRMTRTWDSTMSMLPKGGDTIWGDLDWSPEEDYDPRKRKQQHNETTKSENKEDESQDSKRKKIYYGRMISFGKDVAEVPSSEIERIDFRGAPKGSSVANSSCRDVWTEYHDMGLEGVKAVADYKVYTGGEISNLLHYVAPKMMARGDAHFSYGIAEDLDDPEYQHYKYWSNPLETKLPNAPEMEIFSLYGVGIKTERAYVYRVSPSPECSIPFQIDISANDDDEDSCLTDGVYLVDGDETVPVLSSGFMCARGWRGKTRFNPSGIRTYIREYDHTPPANLLEGRGTQSGAHVDIMGNFALIEDIMRVAAGQTGEDLGGDRIYSDILQWAERINLKL
;
A
#
# COMPACT_ATOMS: atom_id res chain seq x y z
N MET A 1 6.38 -10.86 23.06
CA MET A 1 5.53 -9.66 23.15
C MET A 1 5.45 -9.07 21.74
N SER A 2 4.30 -9.17 21.06
CA SER A 2 4.09 -8.47 19.78
C SER A 2 3.89 -6.99 20.09
N TYR A 3 4.65 -6.14 19.44
CA TYR A 3 4.47 -4.70 19.46
C TYR A 3 3.59 -4.37 18.24
N THR A 4 2.48 -3.64 18.46
CA THR A 4 1.64 -2.97 17.45
C THR A 4 0.66 -3.80 16.59
N ASN A 5 -0.27 -4.54 17.21
CA ASN A 5 -1.50 -4.93 16.52
C ASN A 5 -2.72 -4.28 17.17
N LEU A 6 -3.75 -3.94 16.38
CA LEU A 6 -4.98 -3.22 16.73
C LEU A 6 -5.65 -3.75 18.00
N LYS A 7 -5.75 -5.07 18.13
CA LYS A 7 -6.29 -5.72 19.35
C LYS A 7 -5.32 -5.64 20.53
N ASN A 8 -4.03 -5.81 20.30
CA ASN A 8 -3.02 -5.72 21.36
C ASN A 8 -2.93 -4.30 21.93
N ASP A 9 -3.03 -3.28 21.09
CA ASP A 9 -3.06 -1.87 21.54
C ASP A 9 -4.30 -1.60 22.40
N GLN A 10 -5.44 -2.19 22.07
CA GLN A 10 -6.63 -2.10 22.92
C GLN A 10 -6.45 -2.85 24.24
N VAL A 11 -5.95 -4.08 24.23
CA VAL A 11 -5.76 -4.89 25.45
C VAL A 11 -4.71 -4.26 26.37
N ARG A 12 -3.59 -3.80 25.81
CA ARG A 12 -2.45 -3.26 26.57
C ARG A 12 -2.65 -1.80 26.98
N ASP A 13 -3.05 -0.95 26.03
CA ASP A 13 -2.99 0.52 26.19
C ASP A 13 -4.37 1.19 26.22
N GLN A 14 -5.44 0.44 25.95
CA GLN A 14 -6.80 0.95 25.83
C GLN A 14 -6.91 2.08 24.79
N THR A 15 -6.11 2.01 23.72
CA THR A 15 -6.02 3.08 22.72
C THR A 15 -7.35 3.34 22.02
N LEU A 16 -8.09 2.30 21.62
CA LEU A 16 -9.40 2.49 20.97
C LEU A 16 -10.42 3.08 21.95
N SER A 17 -10.41 2.64 23.22
CA SER A 17 -11.22 3.26 24.27
C SER A 17 -10.90 4.75 24.45
N ARG A 18 -9.61 5.13 24.44
CA ARG A 18 -9.19 6.54 24.54
C ARG A 18 -9.66 7.36 23.35
N ILE A 19 -9.55 6.84 22.12
CA ILE A 19 -10.08 7.51 20.92
C ILE A 19 -11.59 7.73 21.06
N LYS A 20 -12.33 6.69 21.44
CA LYS A 20 -13.78 6.78 21.69
C LYS A 20 -14.11 7.88 22.70
N SER A 21 -13.50 7.84 23.89
CA SER A 21 -13.77 8.82 24.95
C SER A 21 -13.39 10.25 24.55
N ASN A 22 -12.29 10.44 23.80
CA ASN A 22 -11.90 11.76 23.31
C ASN A 22 -12.92 12.32 22.31
N ILE A 23 -13.39 11.50 21.37
CA ILE A 23 -14.41 11.91 20.40
C ILE A 23 -15.73 12.25 21.12
N GLU A 24 -16.18 11.40 22.05
CA GLU A 24 -17.40 11.65 22.83
C GLU A 24 -17.29 12.97 23.62
N LEU A 25 -16.13 13.24 24.24
CA LEU A 25 -15.87 14.48 24.96
C LEU A 25 -15.86 15.70 24.03
N MET A 26 -15.23 15.61 22.85
CA MET A 26 -15.21 16.69 21.86
C MET A 26 -16.62 17.04 21.38
N VAL A 27 -17.46 16.02 21.13
CA VAL A 27 -18.84 16.23 20.69
C VAL A 27 -19.67 16.85 21.82
N ALA A 28 -19.52 16.35 23.05
CA ALA A 28 -20.24 16.88 24.22
C ALA A 28 -19.89 18.35 24.50
N THR A 29 -18.61 18.73 24.37
CA THR A 29 -18.12 20.09 24.69
C THR A 29 -18.30 21.09 23.55
N SER A 30 -18.54 20.64 22.33
CA SER A 30 -18.81 21.50 21.15
C SER A 30 -20.29 21.84 20.96
N GLY A 31 -21.15 21.51 21.92
CA GLY A 31 -22.60 21.70 21.82
C GLY A 31 -23.27 20.66 20.90
N GLY A 32 -22.72 19.46 20.82
CA GLY A 32 -23.24 18.36 20.00
C GLY A 32 -22.77 18.38 18.54
N LYS A 33 -21.77 19.19 18.19
CA LYS A 33 -21.20 19.18 16.84
C LYS A 33 -20.35 17.91 16.64
N LYS A 34 -20.65 17.16 15.58
CA LYS A 34 -19.92 15.93 15.22
C LYS A 34 -18.47 16.26 14.85
N ALA A 35 -17.55 15.36 15.17
CA ALA A 35 -16.11 15.54 14.98
C ALA A 35 -15.67 15.35 13.52
N VAL A 36 -14.66 16.09 13.10
CA VAL A 36 -13.91 15.85 11.86
C VAL A 36 -12.65 15.07 12.22
N ILE A 37 -12.43 13.91 11.60
CA ILE A 37 -11.32 13.01 11.89
C ILE A 37 -10.35 13.06 10.71
N VAL A 38 -9.05 13.24 10.99
CA VAL A 38 -8.01 13.37 9.97
C VAL A 38 -6.94 12.29 10.17
N PRO A 39 -7.21 11.03 9.81
CA PRO A 39 -6.20 9.98 9.87
C PRO A 39 -5.21 10.10 8.69
N HIS A 40 -3.94 9.77 8.94
CA HIS A 40 -2.86 9.80 7.94
C HIS A 40 -2.21 8.43 7.79
N SER A 41 -1.84 8.07 6.56
CA SER A 41 -1.09 6.86 6.23
C SER A 41 -1.77 5.59 6.81
N MET A 42 -1.02 4.68 7.43
CA MET A 42 -1.55 3.50 8.13
C MET A 42 -2.64 3.84 9.18
N GLY A 43 -2.63 5.05 9.74
CA GLY A 43 -3.68 5.53 10.65
C GLY A 43 -5.08 5.50 10.02
N VAL A 44 -5.18 5.53 8.70
CA VAL A 44 -6.43 5.37 7.95
C VAL A 44 -7.02 3.96 8.13
N LEU A 45 -6.19 2.91 8.00
CA LEU A 45 -6.61 1.52 8.25
C LEU A 45 -6.94 1.29 9.74
N TYR A 46 -6.18 1.94 10.63
CA TYR A 46 -6.45 1.93 12.07
C TYR A 46 -7.82 2.55 12.38
N PHE A 47 -8.15 3.68 11.75
CA PHE A 47 -9.43 4.35 11.97
C PHE A 47 -10.60 3.60 11.33
N LEU A 48 -10.39 2.95 10.19
CA LEU A 48 -11.38 2.03 9.60
C LEU A 48 -11.73 0.89 10.57
N HIS A 49 -10.71 0.28 11.18
CA HIS A 49 -10.91 -0.71 12.24
C HIS A 49 -11.63 -0.12 13.45
N PHE A 50 -11.25 1.08 13.90
CA PHE A 50 -11.89 1.76 15.01
C PHE A 50 -13.39 1.97 14.78
N MET A 51 -13.81 2.41 13.58
CA MET A 51 -15.23 2.61 13.26
C MET A 51 -16.04 1.31 13.42
N LYS A 52 -15.46 0.15 13.09
CA LYS A 52 -16.11 -1.14 13.36
C LYS A 52 -16.06 -1.57 14.81
N TRP A 53 -14.89 -1.44 15.41
CA TRP A 53 -14.69 -1.79 16.80
C TRP A 53 -15.67 -1.01 17.69
N VAL A 54 -15.84 0.30 17.49
CA VAL A 54 -16.66 1.14 18.38
C VAL A 54 -18.14 0.77 18.31
N GLU A 55 -18.64 0.34 17.15
CA GLU A 55 -20.04 -0.08 16.98
C GLU A 55 -20.29 -1.51 17.49
N ALA A 56 -19.26 -2.37 17.45
CA ALA A 56 -19.36 -3.77 17.87
C ALA A 56 -19.65 -3.91 19.38
N PRO A 57 -20.45 -4.92 19.78
CA PRO A 57 -20.83 -5.13 21.18
C PRO A 57 -19.66 -5.60 22.05
N LEU A 58 -19.76 -5.34 23.36
CA LEU A 58 -18.84 -5.90 24.35
C LEU A 58 -18.97 -7.44 24.41
N PRO A 59 -17.89 -8.18 24.74
CA PRO A 59 -16.55 -7.69 25.07
C PRO A 59 -15.62 -7.52 23.86
N MET A 60 -16.09 -7.78 22.63
CA MET A 60 -15.23 -7.77 21.43
C MET A 60 -14.97 -6.35 20.91
N GLY A 61 -16.01 -5.51 20.91
CA GLY A 61 -15.96 -4.12 20.47
C GLY A 61 -15.99 -3.10 21.61
N GLY A 62 -16.22 -1.84 21.25
CA GLY A 62 -16.29 -0.69 22.15
C GLY A 62 -17.68 -0.43 22.72
N GLY A 63 -18.72 -1.17 22.30
CA GLY A 63 -20.08 -1.06 22.84
C GLY A 63 -20.73 0.31 22.67
N GLY A 64 -20.37 1.05 21.61
CA GLY A 64 -20.94 2.36 21.29
C GLY A 64 -22.33 2.29 20.65
N GLY A 65 -22.69 1.12 20.09
CA GLY A 65 -23.94 0.89 19.36
C GLY A 65 -23.79 1.14 17.85
N PRO A 66 -24.73 0.63 17.03
CA PRO A 66 -24.64 0.67 15.56
C PRO A 66 -24.82 2.07 14.94
N ASP A 67 -25.19 3.06 15.76
CA ASP A 67 -25.39 4.45 15.37
C ASP A 67 -24.27 5.38 15.88
N TRP A 68 -23.24 4.82 16.53
CA TRP A 68 -22.20 5.61 17.18
C TRP A 68 -21.47 6.52 16.19
N CYS A 69 -21.08 6.00 15.02
CA CYS A 69 -20.41 6.80 14.00
C CYS A 69 -21.32 7.94 13.50
N ALA A 70 -22.60 7.63 13.24
CA ALA A 70 -23.59 8.62 12.77
C ALA A 70 -23.81 9.76 13.77
N ARG A 71 -23.72 9.48 15.08
CA ARG A 71 -23.89 10.46 16.15
C ARG A 71 -22.66 11.32 16.40
N HIS A 72 -21.45 10.81 16.16
CA HIS A 72 -20.22 11.47 16.62
C HIS A 72 -19.29 11.93 15.51
N ILE A 73 -19.40 11.39 14.29
CA ILE A 73 -18.48 11.70 13.20
C ILE A 73 -19.23 12.49 12.12
N LYS A 74 -18.69 13.67 11.77
CA LYS A 74 -19.13 14.48 10.65
C LYS A 74 -18.48 13.97 9.36
N THR A 75 -17.16 13.89 9.39
CA THR A 75 -16.34 13.64 8.22
C THR A 75 -15.06 12.90 8.61
N VAL A 76 -14.62 11.96 7.77
CA VAL A 76 -13.29 11.34 7.86
C VAL A 76 -12.47 11.80 6.65
N MET A 77 -11.38 12.52 6.90
CA MET A 77 -10.49 13.10 5.89
C MET A 77 -9.19 12.31 5.83
N ASN A 78 -9.19 11.19 5.10
CA ASN A 78 -8.06 10.27 5.05
C ASN A 78 -6.92 10.83 4.19
N ILE A 79 -5.75 11.06 4.77
CA ILE A 79 -4.57 11.55 4.06
C ILE A 79 -3.64 10.38 3.70
N GLY A 80 -3.40 10.14 2.41
CA GLY A 80 -2.48 9.09 1.92
C GLY A 80 -2.87 7.69 2.41
N GLY A 81 -4.16 7.36 2.44
CA GLY A 81 -4.64 6.12 3.05
C GLY A 81 -4.35 4.88 2.21
N PRO A 82 -3.55 3.90 2.68
CA PRO A 82 -3.22 2.69 1.92
C PRO A 82 -4.35 1.64 2.00
N PHE A 83 -5.55 1.98 1.54
CA PHE A 83 -6.74 1.14 1.68
C PHE A 83 -6.52 -0.29 1.15
N LEU A 84 -5.85 -0.41 0.01
CA LEU A 84 -5.55 -1.69 -0.61
C LEU A 84 -4.16 -2.24 -0.24
N GLY A 85 -3.45 -1.59 0.69
CA GLY A 85 -2.05 -1.89 1.03
C GLY A 85 -1.04 -1.17 0.12
N VAL A 86 0.25 -1.41 0.35
CA VAL A 86 1.34 -0.79 -0.41
C VAL A 86 2.25 -1.88 -0.97
N PRO A 87 2.57 -1.89 -2.28
CA PRO A 87 3.51 -2.86 -2.85
C PRO A 87 4.88 -2.83 -2.15
N LYS A 88 5.31 -1.68 -1.63
CA LYS A 88 6.56 -1.50 -0.85
C LYS A 88 6.64 -2.33 0.44
N SER A 89 5.49 -2.77 0.98
CA SER A 89 5.48 -3.66 2.16
C SER A 89 6.03 -5.06 1.83
N VAL A 90 5.87 -5.52 0.59
CA VAL A 90 6.29 -6.83 0.13
C VAL A 90 7.81 -7.00 0.19
N PRO A 91 8.64 -6.17 -0.46
CA PRO A 91 10.09 -6.33 -0.41
C PRO A 91 10.64 -6.05 1.00
N GLY A 92 9.99 -5.20 1.80
CA GLY A 92 10.34 -4.97 3.21
C GLY A 92 10.19 -6.21 4.11
N LEU A 93 9.23 -7.10 3.81
CA LEU A 93 9.03 -8.37 4.53
C LEU A 93 9.78 -9.53 3.85
N PHE A 94 9.88 -9.51 2.53
CA PHE A 94 10.50 -10.55 1.72
C PHE A 94 12.02 -10.50 1.82
N SER A 95 12.65 -9.39 1.42
CA SER A 95 14.12 -9.26 1.38
C SER A 95 14.70 -8.21 2.33
N ALA A 96 13.86 -7.47 3.07
CA ALA A 96 14.26 -6.29 3.84
C ALA A 96 14.99 -5.23 3.00
N GLU A 97 14.74 -5.22 1.69
CA GLU A 97 15.24 -4.21 0.76
C GLU A 97 14.08 -3.30 0.35
N ALA A 98 14.33 -2.00 0.34
CA ALA A 98 13.54 -1.03 -0.39
C ALA A 98 14.41 -0.48 -1.52
N LYS A 99 13.82 0.20 -2.51
CA LYS A 99 14.56 0.81 -3.63
C LYS A 99 15.81 1.56 -3.16
N ASP A 100 15.69 2.44 -2.18
CA ASP A 100 16.80 3.27 -1.67
C ASP A 100 17.94 2.42 -1.06
N ILE A 101 17.59 1.32 -0.37
CA ILE A 101 18.56 0.38 0.21
C ILE A 101 19.26 -0.41 -0.89
N ALA A 102 18.50 -0.84 -1.92
CA ALA A 102 19.04 -1.57 -3.05
C ALA A 102 20.03 -0.71 -3.86
N VAL A 103 19.70 0.57 -4.07
CA VAL A 103 20.56 1.56 -4.75
C VAL A 103 21.80 1.89 -3.90
N ALA A 104 21.65 2.11 -2.58
CA ALA A 104 22.80 2.34 -1.70
C ALA A 104 23.80 1.18 -1.76
N ARG A 105 23.30 -0.06 -1.81
CA ARG A 105 24.12 -1.28 -1.99
C ARG A 105 24.84 -1.34 -3.34
N ALA A 106 24.22 -0.82 -4.41
CA ALA A 106 24.80 -0.74 -5.74
C ALA A 106 26.02 0.17 -5.82
N ILE A 107 25.86 1.39 -5.29
CA ILE A 107 26.80 2.51 -5.49
C ILE A 107 28.01 2.37 -4.57
N ALA A 108 27.82 1.82 -3.37
CA ALA A 108 28.87 1.76 -2.37
C ALA A 108 28.92 0.38 -1.66
N PRO A 109 29.26 -0.71 -2.38
CA PRO A 109 29.37 -2.04 -1.79
C PRO A 109 30.33 -2.05 -0.58
N HIS A 110 31.40 -1.25 -0.63
CA HIS A 110 32.39 -1.13 0.45
C HIS A 110 32.01 -0.16 1.59
N VAL A 111 30.97 0.67 1.43
CA VAL A 111 30.46 1.53 2.54
C VAL A 111 29.42 0.76 3.36
N LEU A 112 28.75 -0.22 2.76
CA LEU A 112 28.02 -1.23 3.52
C LEU A 112 29.00 -2.19 4.22
N ASP A 113 30.08 -2.63 3.57
CA ASP A 113 31.06 -3.52 4.20
C ASP A 113 31.94 -2.85 5.28
N ASN A 114 32.05 -1.51 5.34
CA ASN A 114 32.84 -0.81 6.37
C ASN A 114 31.95 -0.25 7.50
N ASP A 115 32.09 -0.87 8.68
CA ASP A 115 31.80 -0.43 10.05
C ASP A 115 30.42 0.14 10.44
N ILE A 116 29.47 0.37 9.52
CA ILE A 116 28.11 0.83 9.87
C ILE A 116 26.99 -0.10 9.36
N PHE A 117 27.20 -0.89 8.29
CA PHE A 117 26.11 -1.66 7.65
C PHE A 117 26.54 -3.04 7.08
N HIS A 118 27.15 -3.92 7.89
CA HIS A 118 27.45 -5.30 7.50
C HIS A 118 26.23 -6.04 6.88
N LEU A 119 26.45 -7.12 6.12
CA LEU A 119 25.41 -8.08 5.66
C LEU A 119 24.41 -8.49 6.77
N GLN A 120 24.88 -8.47 8.03
CA GLN A 120 24.09 -8.68 9.23
C GLN A 120 23.04 -7.59 9.50
N THR A 121 23.28 -6.33 9.10
CA THR A 121 22.36 -5.22 9.31
C THR A 121 21.04 -5.45 8.59
N LEU A 122 21.05 -5.98 7.36
CA LEU A 122 19.81 -6.34 6.66
C LEU A 122 19.09 -7.52 7.34
N GLN A 123 19.82 -8.49 7.90
CA GLN A 123 19.21 -9.58 8.68
C GLN A 123 18.60 -9.07 9.99
N HIS A 124 19.23 -8.11 10.68
CA HIS A 124 18.67 -7.42 11.83
C HIS A 124 17.44 -6.60 11.45
N VAL A 125 17.51 -5.82 10.37
CA VAL A 125 16.37 -5.06 9.83
C VAL A 125 15.23 -6.02 9.51
N MET A 126 15.49 -7.12 8.81
CA MET A 126 14.49 -8.15 8.53
C MET A 126 13.87 -8.71 9.80
N ARG A 127 14.69 -9.07 10.79
CA ARG A 127 14.18 -9.60 12.07
C ARG A 127 13.26 -8.58 12.75
N MET A 128 13.56 -7.29 12.66
CA MET A 128 12.72 -6.21 13.18
C MET A 128 11.46 -5.99 12.33
N THR A 129 11.57 -5.80 11.02
CA THR A 129 10.44 -5.52 10.12
C THR A 129 9.45 -6.67 10.10
N ARG A 130 9.93 -7.92 10.14
CA ARG A 130 9.07 -9.10 10.29
C ARG A 130 8.40 -9.22 11.64
N THR A 131 8.71 -8.38 12.62
CA THR A 131 7.96 -8.25 13.90
C THR A 131 7.05 -7.03 13.95
N TRP A 132 7.09 -6.16 12.93
CA TRP A 132 6.24 -4.98 12.84
C TRP A 132 4.92 -5.34 12.16
N ASP A 133 3.92 -5.57 12.99
CA ASP A 133 2.56 -5.86 12.58
C ASP A 133 1.96 -4.70 11.74
N SER A 134 2.49 -3.47 11.86
CA SER A 134 2.18 -2.33 10.99
C SER A 134 2.48 -2.60 9.51
N THR A 135 3.65 -3.15 9.18
CA THR A 135 4.02 -3.49 7.80
C THR A 135 3.12 -4.62 7.26
N MET A 136 2.81 -5.60 8.11
CA MET A 136 1.90 -6.70 7.74
C MET A 136 0.50 -6.17 7.41
N SER A 137 -0.02 -5.23 8.19
CA SER A 137 -1.33 -4.62 7.96
C SER A 137 -1.47 -3.93 6.60
N MET A 138 -0.35 -3.58 5.97
CA MET A 138 -0.27 -2.88 4.69
C MET A 138 0.14 -3.78 3.52
N LEU A 139 0.17 -5.11 3.70
CA LEU A 139 0.30 -6.01 2.56
C LEU A 139 -0.83 -5.77 1.54
N PRO A 140 -0.55 -5.95 0.23
CA PRO A 140 -1.53 -5.83 -0.83
C PRO A 140 -2.79 -6.67 -0.57
N LYS A 141 -3.96 -6.03 -0.66
CA LYS A 141 -5.28 -6.63 -0.43
C LYS A 141 -6.03 -6.78 -1.73
N GLY A 142 -6.83 -7.83 -1.83
CA GLY A 142 -7.71 -8.10 -2.95
C GLY A 142 -7.10 -8.96 -4.07
N GLY A 143 -5.86 -9.41 -3.89
CA GLY A 143 -5.20 -10.34 -4.82
C GLY A 143 -5.20 -9.85 -6.27
N ASP A 144 -5.34 -10.80 -7.19
CA ASP A 144 -5.27 -10.53 -8.64
C ASP A 144 -6.42 -9.63 -9.11
N THR A 145 -7.61 -9.74 -8.50
CA THR A 145 -8.76 -8.87 -8.81
C THR A 145 -8.45 -7.38 -8.68
N ILE A 146 -7.59 -7.00 -7.73
CA ILE A 146 -7.21 -5.61 -7.52
C ILE A 146 -5.88 -5.27 -8.19
N TRP A 147 -4.87 -6.12 -8.01
CA TRP A 147 -3.49 -5.80 -8.38
C TRP A 147 -3.08 -6.31 -9.76
N GLY A 148 -3.94 -7.04 -10.46
CA GLY A 148 -3.59 -7.64 -11.74
C GLY A 148 -3.03 -9.06 -11.61
N ASP A 149 -2.97 -9.73 -12.75
CA ASP A 149 -2.41 -11.07 -12.92
C ASP A 149 -1.14 -11.03 -13.80
N LEU A 150 -0.82 -12.14 -14.47
CA LEU A 150 0.36 -12.21 -15.34
C LEU A 150 0.26 -11.32 -16.59
N ASP A 151 -0.95 -10.98 -17.03
CA ASP A 151 -1.21 -10.43 -18.36
C ASP A 151 -1.98 -9.10 -18.34
N TRP A 152 -2.61 -8.77 -17.22
CA TRP A 152 -3.39 -7.55 -17.02
C TRP A 152 -3.08 -6.88 -15.68
N SER A 153 -3.25 -5.55 -15.66
CA SER A 153 -3.29 -4.74 -14.44
C SER A 153 -4.11 -3.47 -14.69
N PRO A 154 -4.73 -2.87 -13.67
CA PRO A 154 -5.47 -1.61 -13.83
C PRO A 154 -4.63 -0.49 -14.47
N GLU A 155 -3.34 -0.43 -14.16
CA GLU A 155 -2.43 0.62 -14.58
C GLU A 155 -1.70 0.34 -15.91
N GLU A 156 -2.13 -0.63 -16.72
CA GLU A 156 -1.39 -1.08 -17.93
C GLU A 156 -1.13 0.01 -18.98
N ASP A 157 -1.94 1.08 -19.01
CA ASP A 157 -1.76 2.23 -19.93
C ASP A 157 -1.08 3.45 -19.30
N TYR A 158 -0.59 3.29 -18.05
CA TYR A 158 0.13 4.34 -17.36
C TYR A 158 1.43 4.69 -18.09
N ASP A 159 1.61 5.99 -18.36
CA ASP A 159 2.81 6.52 -19.01
C ASP A 159 3.27 7.76 -18.24
N PRO A 160 4.43 7.71 -17.56
CA PRO A 160 5.01 8.85 -16.84
C PRO A 160 5.16 10.12 -17.71
N ARG A 161 5.32 9.96 -19.03
CA ARG A 161 5.56 11.07 -19.96
C ARG A 161 4.32 11.92 -20.25
N LYS A 162 3.13 11.31 -20.24
CA LYS A 162 1.86 12.03 -20.50
C LYS A 162 1.65 13.18 -19.52
N ARG A 163 2.05 12.98 -18.26
CA ARG A 163 1.93 14.01 -17.21
C ARG A 163 2.90 15.17 -17.42
N LYS A 164 4.15 14.91 -17.84
CA LYS A 164 5.12 15.96 -18.17
C LYS A 164 4.65 16.86 -19.32
N GLN A 165 3.98 16.30 -20.32
CA GLN A 165 3.43 17.06 -21.45
C GLN A 165 2.32 18.02 -20.99
N GLN A 166 1.39 17.57 -20.15
CA GLN A 166 0.33 18.44 -19.60
C GLN A 166 0.88 19.62 -18.78
N HIS A 167 1.95 19.39 -18.01
CA HIS A 167 2.64 20.46 -17.26
C HIS A 167 3.38 21.46 -18.18
N ASN A 168 3.89 20.98 -19.33
CA ASN A 168 4.54 21.84 -20.32
C ASN A 168 3.54 22.63 -21.19
N GLU A 169 2.34 22.08 -21.45
CA GLU A 169 1.27 22.77 -22.17
C GLU A 169 0.63 23.88 -21.34
N THR A 170 0.53 23.70 -20.00
CA THR A 170 0.09 24.78 -19.10
C THR A 170 1.07 25.97 -19.04
N THR A 171 2.29 25.81 -19.57
CA THR A 171 3.29 26.90 -19.73
C THR A 171 3.46 27.39 -21.17
N LYS A 172 2.80 26.78 -22.16
CA LYS A 172 2.84 27.23 -23.56
C LYS A 172 1.47 27.10 -24.22
N SER A 173 0.75 28.22 -24.26
CA SER A 173 -0.22 28.42 -25.33
C SER A 173 0.56 28.71 -26.61
N GLU A 174 0.63 27.72 -27.52
CA GLU A 174 0.62 27.92 -28.97
C GLU A 174 0.68 26.56 -29.71
N ASN A 175 -0.36 26.32 -30.50
CA ASN A 175 -0.57 25.33 -31.56
C ASN A 175 0.62 24.45 -31.96
N LYS A 176 0.49 23.13 -31.78
CA LYS A 176 0.84 22.13 -32.80
C LYS A 176 -0.08 20.92 -32.74
N GLU A 177 -0.90 20.76 -33.77
CA GLU A 177 -1.28 19.44 -34.25
C GLU A 177 0.01 18.75 -34.71
N ASP A 178 0.35 17.58 -34.17
CA ASP A 178 1.18 16.62 -34.92
C ASP A 178 0.97 15.18 -34.44
N GLU A 179 0.37 14.44 -35.36
CA GLU A 179 0.57 13.06 -35.78
C GLU A 179 1.21 12.04 -34.81
N SER A 180 0.43 10.98 -34.61
CA SER A 180 0.79 9.69 -34.03
C SER A 180 2.11 9.12 -34.58
N GLN A 181 3.17 9.19 -33.79
CA GLN A 181 4.26 8.22 -33.85
C GLN A 181 3.99 7.10 -32.85
N ASP A 182 3.31 6.08 -33.34
CA ASP A 182 3.12 4.79 -32.67
C ASP A 182 4.45 4.02 -32.69
N SER A 183 5.43 4.49 -31.90
CA SER A 183 6.56 3.65 -31.53
C SER A 183 6.00 2.54 -30.65
N LYS A 184 5.91 1.31 -31.17
CA LYS A 184 5.43 0.09 -30.48
C LYS A 184 5.80 0.14 -29.00
N ARG A 185 4.86 0.56 -28.15
CA ARG A 185 5.10 0.71 -26.72
C ARG A 185 5.35 -0.68 -26.15
N LYS A 186 6.45 -0.82 -25.41
CA LYS A 186 6.73 -2.04 -24.65
C LYS A 186 5.63 -2.20 -23.61
N LYS A 187 4.86 -3.29 -23.70
CA LYS A 187 3.81 -3.61 -22.73
C LYS A 187 4.48 -3.88 -21.38
N ILE A 188 3.99 -3.24 -20.32
CA ILE A 188 4.46 -3.45 -18.94
C ILE A 188 3.41 -4.29 -18.20
N TYR A 189 3.88 -5.28 -17.45
CA TYR A 189 3.01 -6.21 -16.72
C TYR A 189 3.03 -5.93 -15.22
N TYR A 190 2.36 -4.86 -14.77
CA TYR A 190 2.38 -4.46 -13.36
C TYR A 190 1.73 -5.49 -12.41
N GLY A 191 0.89 -6.39 -12.91
CA GLY A 191 0.32 -7.48 -12.10
C GLY A 191 1.36 -8.50 -11.62
N ARG A 192 2.54 -8.53 -12.25
CA ARG A 192 3.71 -9.33 -11.84
C ARG A 192 4.48 -8.66 -10.71
N MET A 193 3.88 -8.64 -9.53
CA MET A 193 4.40 -7.91 -8.37
C MET A 193 5.85 -8.26 -7.99
N ILE A 194 6.24 -9.53 -8.12
CA ILE A 194 7.65 -9.96 -8.08
C ILE A 194 7.94 -10.79 -9.33
N SER A 195 9.04 -10.49 -10.01
CA SER A 195 9.57 -11.27 -11.14
C SER A 195 11.05 -11.59 -10.92
N PHE A 196 11.45 -12.85 -11.08
CA PHE A 196 12.84 -13.28 -11.00
C PHE A 196 13.50 -13.20 -12.38
N GLY A 197 14.18 -12.08 -12.65
CA GLY A 197 14.78 -11.75 -13.95
C GLY A 197 14.00 -10.69 -14.75
N LYS A 198 14.72 -9.78 -15.41
CA LYS A 198 14.12 -8.73 -16.26
C LYS A 198 13.45 -9.33 -17.49
N ASP A 199 14.07 -10.33 -18.10
CA ASP A 199 13.53 -11.11 -19.22
C ASP A 199 12.17 -11.72 -18.86
N VAL A 200 12.08 -12.36 -17.69
CA VAL A 200 10.85 -12.94 -17.15
C VAL A 200 9.77 -11.88 -16.90
N ALA A 201 10.16 -10.69 -16.45
CA ALA A 201 9.22 -9.59 -16.22
C ALA A 201 8.56 -9.08 -17.51
N GLU A 202 9.16 -9.33 -18.68
CA GLU A 202 8.80 -8.71 -19.95
C GLU A 202 8.24 -9.68 -20.99
N VAL A 203 8.59 -10.97 -20.92
CA VAL A 203 8.06 -11.95 -21.87
C VAL A 203 6.55 -12.19 -21.67
N PRO A 204 5.81 -12.60 -22.72
CA PRO A 204 4.43 -13.04 -22.58
C PRO A 204 4.29 -14.18 -21.56
N SER A 205 3.14 -14.27 -20.87
CA SER A 205 2.92 -15.31 -19.85
C SER A 205 3.05 -16.74 -20.38
N SER A 206 2.77 -16.95 -21.68
CA SER A 206 2.93 -18.24 -22.38
C SER A 206 4.36 -18.75 -22.44
N GLU A 207 5.36 -17.88 -22.27
CA GLU A 207 6.79 -18.22 -22.31
C GLU A 207 7.37 -18.42 -20.90
N ILE A 208 6.57 -18.24 -19.85
CA ILE A 208 7.02 -18.33 -18.46
C ILE A 208 6.70 -19.72 -17.91
N GLU A 209 7.72 -20.55 -17.78
CA GLU A 209 7.60 -21.82 -17.06
C GLU A 209 7.66 -21.59 -15.55
N ARG A 210 6.56 -21.92 -14.85
CA ARG A 210 6.41 -21.73 -13.40
C ARG A 210 6.38 -23.08 -12.72
N ILE A 211 7.38 -23.38 -11.88
CA ILE A 211 7.43 -24.61 -11.09
C ILE A 211 6.84 -24.36 -9.71
N ASP A 212 5.74 -25.04 -9.36
CA ASP A 212 5.03 -24.78 -8.10
C ASP A 212 5.90 -25.04 -6.86
N PHE A 213 5.96 -24.04 -5.97
CA PHE A 213 6.82 -24.06 -4.78
C PHE A 213 6.09 -24.49 -3.50
N ARG A 214 4.74 -24.46 -3.48
CA ARG A 214 3.93 -24.60 -2.25
C ARG A 214 4.10 -25.94 -1.52
N GLY A 215 4.58 -26.98 -2.21
CA GLY A 215 4.94 -28.28 -1.64
C GLY A 215 6.42 -28.64 -1.76
N ALA A 216 7.26 -27.73 -2.28
CA ALA A 216 8.66 -28.02 -2.52
C ALA A 216 9.43 -28.18 -1.19
N PRO A 217 10.27 -29.22 -1.03
CA PRO A 217 11.09 -29.37 0.16
C PRO A 217 12.01 -28.17 0.28
N LYS A 218 12.12 -27.62 1.50
CA LYS A 218 13.01 -26.50 1.77
C LYS A 218 14.49 -26.90 1.74
N GLY A 219 14.79 -28.20 1.82
CA GLY A 219 16.14 -28.72 2.00
C GLY A 219 16.70 -28.41 3.40
N SER A 220 17.92 -28.88 3.66
CA SER A 220 18.66 -28.53 4.88
C SER A 220 19.62 -27.37 4.61
N SER A 221 19.73 -26.45 5.56
CA SER A 221 20.77 -25.41 5.56
C SER A 221 21.99 -25.88 6.35
N VAL A 222 23.19 -25.62 5.84
CA VAL A 222 24.48 -25.92 6.52
C VAL A 222 24.86 -24.81 7.52
N ALA A 223 24.01 -23.79 7.69
CA ALA A 223 24.30 -22.58 8.47
C ALA A 223 24.55 -22.79 9.98
N ASN A 224 24.38 -24.01 10.50
CA ASN A 224 24.37 -24.28 11.94
C ASN A 224 25.76 -24.22 12.62
N SER A 225 26.86 -23.94 11.90
CA SER A 225 28.19 -23.76 12.50
C SER A 225 29.07 -22.65 11.88
N SER A 226 28.70 -22.08 10.73
CA SER A 226 29.52 -21.09 10.00
C SER A 226 28.94 -19.67 9.95
N CYS A 227 27.61 -19.50 9.99
CA CYS A 227 26.97 -18.18 9.95
C CYS A 227 26.69 -17.70 11.38
N ARG A 228 27.34 -16.62 11.85
CA ARG A 228 27.15 -16.07 13.21
C ARG A 228 26.14 -14.90 13.28
N ASP A 229 25.52 -14.81 14.46
CA ASP A 229 24.81 -13.72 15.15
C ASP A 229 23.31 -13.40 14.88
N VAL A 230 22.74 -13.56 13.68
CA VAL A 230 21.29 -13.27 13.46
C VAL A 230 20.54 -14.37 12.72
N TRP A 231 19.78 -15.18 13.47
CA TRP A 231 18.92 -16.20 12.88
C TRP A 231 17.63 -15.59 12.31
N THR A 232 17.39 -15.84 11.03
CA THR A 232 16.13 -15.53 10.31
C THR A 232 15.53 -16.83 9.77
N GLU A 233 14.25 -16.82 9.39
CA GLU A 233 13.59 -18.00 8.83
C GLU A 233 14.20 -18.49 7.51
N TYR A 234 15.02 -17.66 6.84
CA TYR A 234 15.81 -18.10 5.69
C TYR A 234 16.91 -19.10 6.05
N HIS A 235 17.41 -19.07 7.29
CA HIS A 235 18.38 -20.06 7.75
C HIS A 235 17.74 -21.43 7.98
N ASP A 236 16.41 -21.49 8.11
CA ASP A 236 15.63 -22.74 8.15
C ASP A 236 15.33 -23.26 6.72
N MET A 237 15.81 -22.57 5.67
CA MET A 237 15.57 -22.89 4.25
C MET A 237 16.91 -23.12 3.53
N GLY A 238 17.11 -24.30 2.95
CA GLY A 238 18.27 -24.63 2.14
C GLY A 238 18.17 -24.12 0.69
N LEU A 239 19.19 -24.42 -0.10
CA LEU A 239 19.28 -24.04 -1.52
C LEU A 239 18.10 -24.55 -2.36
N GLU A 240 17.53 -25.70 -2.00
CA GLU A 240 16.35 -26.26 -2.67
C GLU A 240 15.14 -25.35 -2.53
N GLY A 241 14.89 -24.81 -1.33
CA GLY A 241 13.81 -23.85 -1.10
C GLY A 241 14.06 -22.51 -1.80
N VAL A 242 15.31 -22.03 -1.82
CA VAL A 242 15.69 -20.83 -2.57
C VAL A 242 15.41 -21.01 -4.06
N LYS A 243 15.82 -22.16 -4.62
CA LYS A 243 15.58 -22.52 -6.00
C LYS A 243 14.09 -22.63 -6.31
N ALA A 244 13.30 -23.28 -5.44
CA ALA A 244 11.86 -23.40 -5.62
C ALA A 244 11.16 -22.04 -5.72
N VAL A 245 11.57 -21.06 -4.90
CA VAL A 245 11.05 -19.70 -4.98
C VAL A 245 11.46 -19.01 -6.28
N ALA A 246 12.74 -19.11 -6.67
CA ALA A 246 13.23 -18.49 -7.90
C ALA A 246 12.66 -19.13 -9.18
N ASP A 247 12.44 -20.44 -9.19
CA ASP A 247 11.91 -21.21 -10.33
C ASP A 247 10.39 -21.09 -10.50
N TYR A 248 9.69 -20.48 -9.53
CA TYR A 248 8.30 -20.05 -9.74
C TYR A 248 8.19 -18.81 -10.65
N LYS A 249 9.32 -18.11 -10.84
CA LYS A 249 9.54 -16.98 -11.77
C LYS A 249 8.76 -15.70 -11.47
N VAL A 250 7.45 -15.77 -11.32
CA VAL A 250 6.58 -14.60 -11.14
C VAL A 250 5.60 -14.85 -10.01
N TYR A 251 5.34 -13.82 -9.21
CA TYR A 251 4.34 -13.79 -8.17
C TYR A 251 3.38 -12.62 -8.39
N THR A 252 2.08 -12.93 -8.48
CA THR A 252 1.01 -11.93 -8.56
C THR A 252 0.55 -11.48 -7.17
N GLY A 253 -0.34 -10.48 -7.11
CA GLY A 253 -0.93 -10.01 -5.86
C GLY A 253 -1.62 -11.12 -5.05
N GLY A 254 -2.25 -12.09 -5.72
CA GLY A 254 -2.89 -13.25 -5.09
C GLY A 254 -1.91 -14.30 -4.53
N GLU A 255 -0.65 -14.26 -4.96
CA GLU A 255 0.36 -15.28 -4.62
C GLU A 255 1.39 -14.80 -3.60
N ILE A 256 1.47 -13.48 -3.33
CA ILE A 256 2.38 -12.92 -2.31
C ILE A 256 2.18 -13.56 -0.94
N SER A 257 0.93 -13.79 -0.53
CA SER A 257 0.66 -14.46 0.76
C SER A 257 1.27 -15.86 0.78
N ASN A 258 1.12 -16.64 -0.29
CA ASN A 258 1.70 -17.99 -0.41
C ASN A 258 3.23 -17.95 -0.36
N LEU A 259 3.85 -16.97 -1.04
CA LEU A 259 5.29 -16.75 -0.98
C LEU A 259 5.77 -16.49 0.45
N LEU A 260 5.11 -15.56 1.15
CA LEU A 260 5.47 -15.20 2.52
C LEU A 260 5.23 -16.37 3.50
N HIS A 261 4.18 -17.18 3.31
CA HIS A 261 3.96 -18.41 4.09
C HIS A 261 5.10 -19.41 3.91
N TYR A 262 5.62 -19.52 2.68
CA TYR A 262 6.72 -20.42 2.40
C TYR A 262 8.03 -19.93 3.03
N VAL A 263 8.39 -18.65 2.85
CA VAL A 263 9.70 -18.12 3.30
C VAL A 263 9.74 -17.62 4.74
N ALA A 264 8.57 -17.37 5.34
CA ALA A 264 8.43 -16.77 6.66
C ALA A 264 7.17 -17.28 7.42
N PRO A 265 7.00 -18.60 7.60
CA PRO A 265 5.79 -19.18 8.18
C PRO A 265 5.49 -18.69 9.61
N LYS A 266 6.50 -18.46 10.46
CA LYS A 266 6.32 -17.96 11.82
C LYS A 266 5.86 -16.51 11.82
N MET A 267 6.31 -15.71 10.85
CA MET A 267 5.81 -14.36 10.64
C MET A 267 4.34 -14.40 10.22
N MET A 268 4.01 -15.16 9.16
CA MET A 268 2.64 -15.24 8.64
C MET A 268 1.66 -15.77 9.68
N ALA A 269 2.01 -16.81 10.44
CA ALA A 269 1.17 -17.33 11.51
C ALA A 269 0.76 -16.26 12.56
N ARG A 270 1.60 -15.24 12.81
CA ARG A 270 1.22 -14.10 13.66
C ARG A 270 0.35 -13.09 12.92
N GLY A 271 0.68 -12.81 11.66
CA GLY A 271 -0.10 -11.90 10.81
C GLY A 271 -1.53 -12.37 10.59
N ASP A 272 -1.72 -13.65 10.24
CA ASP A 272 -3.02 -14.22 9.90
C ASP A 272 -3.98 -14.28 11.10
N ALA A 273 -3.45 -14.21 12.32
CA ALA A 273 -4.25 -14.07 13.52
C ALA A 273 -4.94 -12.69 13.63
N HIS A 274 -4.49 -11.73 12.82
CA HIS A 274 -4.70 -10.30 13.07
C HIS A 274 -5.11 -9.50 11.84
N PHE A 275 -4.71 -9.94 10.66
CA PHE A 275 -4.94 -9.26 9.40
C PHE A 275 -5.50 -10.23 8.37
N SER A 276 -6.07 -9.63 7.34
CA SER A 276 -6.68 -10.29 6.21
C SER A 276 -6.41 -9.46 4.96
N TYR A 277 -6.31 -10.15 3.83
CA TYR A 277 -5.88 -9.56 2.56
C TYR A 277 -6.81 -9.96 1.40
N GLY A 278 -7.93 -10.61 1.72
CA GLY A 278 -8.87 -11.16 0.75
C GLY A 278 -9.93 -10.16 0.29
N ILE A 279 -10.97 -10.72 -0.34
CA ILE A 279 -12.21 -10.05 -0.71
C ILE A 279 -13.33 -10.91 -0.15
N ALA A 280 -14.27 -10.30 0.57
CA ALA A 280 -15.42 -11.03 1.07
C ALA A 280 -16.33 -11.47 -0.08
N GLU A 281 -16.65 -12.76 -0.15
CA GLU A 281 -17.67 -13.27 -1.08
C GLU A 281 -19.05 -12.78 -0.65
N ASP A 282 -19.37 -12.89 0.64
CA ASP A 282 -20.58 -12.37 1.29
C ASP A 282 -20.22 -11.61 2.57
N LEU A 283 -20.44 -10.29 2.59
CA LEU A 283 -20.13 -9.46 3.76
C LEU A 283 -21.10 -9.66 4.93
N ASP A 284 -22.17 -10.44 4.74
CA ASP A 284 -23.10 -10.83 5.80
C ASP A 284 -22.67 -12.12 6.52
N ASP A 285 -21.61 -12.79 6.07
CA ASP A 285 -21.07 -13.96 6.77
C ASP A 285 -20.60 -13.57 8.20
N PRO A 286 -20.98 -14.32 9.23
CA PRO A 286 -20.53 -14.09 10.60
C PRO A 286 -19.02 -14.04 10.79
N GLU A 287 -18.22 -14.64 9.89
CA GLU A 287 -16.75 -14.56 9.97
C GLU A 287 -16.25 -13.11 9.99
N TYR A 288 -16.86 -12.22 9.19
CA TYR A 288 -16.44 -10.82 9.05
C TYR A 288 -16.76 -9.97 10.30
N GLN A 289 -17.45 -10.54 11.28
CA GLN A 289 -17.58 -9.96 12.62
C GLN A 289 -16.29 -10.09 13.42
N HIS A 290 -15.32 -10.90 13.00
CA HIS A 290 -14.04 -11.01 13.68
C HIS A 290 -13.13 -9.82 13.37
N TYR A 291 -12.48 -9.27 14.40
CA TYR A 291 -11.66 -8.04 14.33
C TYR A 291 -10.51 -8.05 13.31
N LYS A 292 -10.08 -9.23 12.85
CA LYS A 292 -9.02 -9.39 11.85
C LYS A 292 -9.39 -8.85 10.45
N TYR A 293 -10.69 -8.70 10.20
CA TYR A 293 -11.23 -8.24 8.92
C TYR A 293 -11.52 -6.74 8.89
N TRP A 294 -11.60 -6.09 10.06
CA TRP A 294 -12.13 -4.71 10.16
C TRP A 294 -11.21 -3.63 9.61
N SER A 295 -9.92 -3.92 9.39
CA SER A 295 -9.00 -3.01 8.71
C SER A 295 -8.93 -3.25 7.19
N ASN A 296 -9.56 -4.31 6.67
CA ASN A 296 -9.63 -4.58 5.24
C ASN A 296 -10.92 -3.98 4.66
N PRO A 297 -10.85 -2.93 3.82
CA PRO A 297 -12.03 -2.29 3.22
C PRO A 297 -12.78 -3.19 2.22
N LEU A 298 -12.18 -4.31 1.79
CA LEU A 298 -12.79 -5.32 0.91
C LEU A 298 -13.47 -6.47 1.70
N GLU A 299 -13.40 -6.45 3.03
CA GLU A 299 -13.99 -7.46 3.92
C GLU A 299 -14.79 -6.82 5.06
N THR A 300 -15.08 -5.52 4.95
CA THR A 300 -15.88 -4.79 5.93
C THR A 300 -16.82 -3.79 5.27
N LYS A 301 -18.01 -3.60 5.87
CA LYS A 301 -19.00 -2.60 5.43
C LYS A 301 -18.69 -1.24 6.05
N LEU A 302 -18.96 -0.12 5.40
CA LEU A 302 -18.99 1.18 6.09
C LEU A 302 -20.13 1.22 7.13
N PRO A 303 -20.04 2.10 8.16
CA PRO A 303 -21.07 2.21 9.19
C PRO A 303 -22.40 2.73 8.63
N ASN A 304 -23.47 2.58 9.42
CA ASN A 304 -24.77 3.14 9.07
C ASN A 304 -24.83 4.65 9.42
N ALA A 305 -24.20 5.48 8.59
CA ALA A 305 -24.07 6.91 8.84
C ALA A 305 -24.29 7.74 7.55
N PRO A 306 -25.51 7.79 7.00
CA PRO A 306 -25.77 8.40 5.68
C PRO A 306 -25.44 9.90 5.58
N GLU A 307 -25.41 10.62 6.70
CA GLU A 307 -25.03 12.04 6.74
C GLU A 307 -23.51 12.27 6.80
N MET A 308 -22.73 11.24 7.11
CA MET A 308 -21.28 11.33 7.21
C MET A 308 -20.66 11.46 5.82
N GLU A 309 -19.47 12.07 5.75
CA GLU A 309 -18.67 12.14 4.53
C GLU A 309 -17.31 11.46 4.72
N ILE A 310 -16.78 10.85 3.67
CA ILE A 310 -15.44 10.25 3.65
C ILE A 310 -14.65 10.85 2.49
N PHE A 311 -13.45 11.36 2.77
CA PHE A 311 -12.54 11.87 1.76
C PHE A 311 -11.32 10.94 1.66
N SER A 312 -10.85 10.76 0.42
CA SER A 312 -9.49 10.29 0.13
C SER A 312 -8.69 11.48 -0.38
N LEU A 313 -7.75 11.94 0.45
CA LEU A 313 -6.85 13.05 0.19
C LEU A 313 -5.46 12.49 -0.05
N TYR A 314 -4.89 12.61 -1.24
CA TYR A 314 -3.56 12.05 -1.51
C TYR A 314 -2.84 12.79 -2.62
N GLY A 315 -1.51 12.68 -2.59
CA GLY A 315 -0.67 13.28 -3.61
C GLY A 315 -0.62 12.44 -4.87
N VAL A 316 -0.31 13.10 -5.97
CA VAL A 316 -0.18 12.49 -7.29
C VAL A 316 0.98 13.15 -8.04
N GLY A 317 1.52 12.47 -9.03
CA GLY A 317 2.63 12.96 -9.85
C GLY A 317 4.00 12.52 -9.40
N ILE A 318 4.05 11.59 -8.45
CA ILE A 318 5.30 11.06 -7.90
C ILE A 318 5.42 9.59 -8.28
N LYS A 319 6.55 9.22 -8.90
CA LYS A 319 6.88 7.84 -9.24
C LYS A 319 6.87 6.99 -7.95
N THR A 320 5.98 6.00 -7.89
CA THR A 320 5.67 5.22 -6.68
C THR A 320 5.79 3.72 -6.94
N GLU A 321 6.35 2.96 -6.00
CA GLU A 321 6.71 1.54 -6.19
C GLU A 321 5.48 0.64 -6.42
N ARG A 322 5.53 -0.20 -7.48
CA ARG A 322 4.42 -1.05 -7.92
C ARG A 322 4.74 -2.54 -8.04
N ALA A 323 5.91 -2.87 -8.57
CA ALA A 323 6.37 -4.24 -8.79
C ALA A 323 7.91 -4.29 -8.82
N TYR A 324 8.49 -5.47 -8.66
CA TYR A 324 9.93 -5.64 -8.41
C TYR A 324 10.54 -6.75 -9.27
N VAL A 325 11.69 -6.46 -9.85
CA VAL A 325 12.57 -7.44 -10.48
C VAL A 325 13.60 -7.90 -9.45
N TYR A 326 13.64 -9.20 -9.21
CA TYR A 326 14.49 -9.86 -8.24
C TYR A 326 15.52 -10.75 -8.92
N ARG A 327 16.61 -10.98 -8.21
CA ARG A 327 17.61 -12.01 -8.50
C ARG A 327 17.96 -12.77 -7.23
N VAL A 328 18.52 -13.97 -7.39
CA VAL A 328 19.06 -14.74 -6.28
C VAL A 328 20.45 -14.18 -5.92
N SER A 329 20.71 -14.02 -4.62
CA SER A 329 22.00 -13.58 -4.09
C SER A 329 23.10 -14.58 -4.49
N PRO A 330 24.32 -14.14 -4.84
CA PRO A 330 25.44 -15.02 -5.14
C PRO A 330 25.87 -15.91 -3.96
N SER A 331 25.55 -15.51 -2.72
CA SER A 331 25.90 -16.21 -1.48
C SER A 331 24.65 -16.43 -0.61
N PRO A 332 23.72 -17.31 -1.02
CA PRO A 332 22.41 -17.46 -0.37
C PRO A 332 22.45 -18.19 0.98
N GLU A 333 23.57 -18.80 1.35
CA GLU A 333 23.66 -19.68 2.53
C GLU A 333 23.78 -18.94 3.88
N CYS A 334 24.45 -17.78 3.91
CA CYS A 334 24.62 -16.96 5.13
C CYS A 334 24.01 -15.55 5.00
N SER A 335 23.19 -15.29 3.98
CA SER A 335 22.58 -13.98 3.73
C SER A 335 21.11 -14.13 3.34
N ILE A 336 20.41 -13.01 3.19
CA ILE A 336 19.06 -13.02 2.61
C ILE A 336 19.20 -13.44 1.14
N PRO A 337 18.55 -14.54 0.71
CA PRO A 337 18.84 -15.15 -0.59
C PRO A 337 18.24 -14.40 -1.79
N PHE A 338 17.39 -13.41 -1.56
CA PHE A 338 16.68 -12.68 -2.61
C PHE A 338 17.00 -11.20 -2.54
N GLN A 339 17.32 -10.60 -3.69
CA GLN A 339 17.73 -9.21 -3.80
C GLN A 339 17.02 -8.54 -4.97
N ILE A 340 16.65 -7.27 -4.81
CA ILE A 340 16.17 -6.46 -5.95
C ILE A 340 17.32 -6.34 -6.96
N ASP A 341 17.03 -6.64 -8.22
CA ASP A 341 17.98 -6.56 -9.31
C ASP A 341 18.08 -5.14 -9.85
N ILE A 342 18.95 -4.35 -9.22
CA ILE A 342 19.33 -3.00 -9.62
C ILE A 342 19.87 -2.89 -11.05
N SER A 343 20.31 -3.98 -11.66
CA SER A 343 20.77 -3.96 -13.06
C SER A 343 19.61 -4.00 -14.06
N ALA A 344 18.40 -4.34 -13.58
CA ALA A 344 17.18 -4.26 -14.35
C ALA A 344 16.71 -2.79 -14.44
N ASN A 345 17.28 -2.08 -15.40
CA ASN A 345 16.95 -0.71 -15.76
C ASN A 345 16.58 -0.65 -17.24
N ASP A 346 15.69 0.24 -17.62
CA ASP A 346 15.55 0.63 -19.03
C ASP A 346 16.44 1.84 -19.31
N ASP A 347 16.90 1.97 -20.56
CA ASP A 347 17.86 3.01 -20.98
C ASP A 347 17.23 4.42 -21.08
N ASP A 348 15.92 4.56 -20.81
CA ASP A 348 15.16 5.81 -20.88
C ASP A 348 14.95 6.39 -19.48
N GLU A 349 15.35 7.66 -19.26
CA GLU A 349 15.13 8.38 -17.99
C GLU A 349 13.65 8.48 -17.59
N ASP A 350 12.75 8.37 -18.57
CA ASP A 350 11.31 8.36 -18.39
C ASP A 350 10.69 6.96 -18.40
N SER A 351 11.50 5.91 -18.28
CA SER A 351 10.99 4.56 -18.08
C SER A 351 10.25 4.43 -16.74
N CYS A 352 9.28 3.52 -16.76
CA CYS A 352 8.60 3.00 -15.59
C CYS A 352 9.48 2.05 -14.76
N LEU A 353 10.54 1.46 -15.33
CA LEU A 353 11.45 0.56 -14.63
C LEU A 353 12.73 1.30 -14.22
N THR A 354 12.97 1.41 -12.91
CA THR A 354 14.19 2.02 -12.37
C THR A 354 14.71 1.21 -11.18
N ASP A 355 15.97 0.80 -11.25
CA ASP A 355 16.75 0.02 -10.29
C ASP A 355 16.02 -1.26 -9.85
N GLY A 356 15.45 -1.98 -10.81
CA GLY A 356 14.68 -3.19 -10.56
C GLY A 356 13.29 -2.94 -9.99
N VAL A 357 12.79 -1.70 -10.01
CA VAL A 357 11.47 -1.35 -9.49
C VAL A 357 10.62 -0.73 -10.60
N TYR A 358 9.47 -1.34 -10.87
CA TYR A 358 8.42 -0.75 -11.68
C TYR A 358 7.63 0.27 -10.87
N LEU A 359 7.43 1.44 -11.47
CA LEU A 359 6.84 2.62 -10.85
C LEU A 359 5.52 2.99 -11.54
N VAL A 360 4.56 3.47 -10.74
CA VAL A 360 3.27 4.02 -11.17
C VAL A 360 3.01 5.37 -10.51
N ASP A 361 1.88 6.01 -10.82
CA ASP A 361 1.46 7.24 -10.17
C ASP A 361 1.10 7.01 -8.69
N GLY A 362 1.47 7.96 -7.84
CA GLY A 362 1.24 7.89 -6.40
C GLY A 362 1.86 9.08 -5.66
N ASP A 363 2.02 8.89 -4.36
CA ASP A 363 2.53 9.89 -3.43
C ASP A 363 3.95 9.60 -2.93
N GLU A 364 4.73 8.78 -3.64
CA GLU A 364 6.04 8.19 -3.29
C GLU A 364 5.97 6.89 -2.48
N THR A 365 4.89 6.70 -1.71
CA THR A 365 4.74 5.56 -0.79
C THR A 365 3.56 4.68 -1.18
N VAL A 366 2.42 5.29 -1.46
CA VAL A 366 1.13 4.66 -1.72
C VAL A 366 0.74 4.94 -3.17
N PRO A 367 0.58 3.90 -4.01
CA PRO A 367 0.12 4.10 -5.38
C PRO A 367 -1.31 4.64 -5.37
N VAL A 368 -1.65 5.46 -6.36
CA VAL A 368 -2.99 6.06 -6.54
C VAL A 368 -4.10 5.02 -6.48
N LEU A 369 -3.87 3.83 -7.06
CA LEU A 369 -4.82 2.74 -7.00
C LEU A 369 -5.23 2.42 -5.55
N SER A 370 -4.25 2.29 -4.64
CA SER A 370 -4.50 1.97 -3.24
C SER A 370 -5.15 3.11 -2.47
N SER A 371 -4.74 4.37 -2.73
CA SER A 371 -5.32 5.55 -2.07
C SER A 371 -6.72 5.90 -2.55
N GLY A 372 -7.01 5.67 -3.82
CA GLY A 372 -8.19 6.21 -4.50
C GLY A 372 -9.32 5.20 -4.74
N PHE A 373 -9.02 3.92 -4.96
CA PHE A 373 -10.01 2.96 -5.48
C PHE A 373 -11.30 2.87 -4.66
N MET A 374 -11.18 2.88 -3.33
CA MET A 374 -12.35 2.77 -2.46
C MET A 374 -13.28 3.97 -2.63
N CYS A 375 -12.80 5.21 -2.68
CA CYS A 375 -13.67 6.37 -2.96
C CYS A 375 -14.03 6.52 -4.43
N ALA A 376 -13.23 6.00 -5.36
CA ALA A 376 -13.52 6.05 -6.79
C ALA A 376 -14.69 5.14 -7.16
N ARG A 377 -14.69 3.91 -6.62
CA ARG A 377 -15.61 2.85 -7.02
C ARG A 377 -16.13 2.01 -5.85
N GLY A 378 -15.26 1.51 -4.96
CA GLY A 378 -15.65 0.55 -3.93
C GLY A 378 -16.76 1.02 -2.98
N TRP A 379 -16.72 2.30 -2.58
CA TRP A 379 -17.66 2.98 -1.71
C TRP A 379 -18.49 4.04 -2.44
N ARG A 380 -18.33 4.19 -3.76
CA ARG A 380 -19.01 5.25 -4.50
C ARG A 380 -20.51 4.93 -4.61
N GLY A 381 -21.34 5.77 -3.99
CA GLY A 381 -22.78 5.53 -3.92
C GLY A 381 -23.15 4.38 -2.98
N LYS A 382 -24.24 3.67 -3.27
CA LYS A 382 -24.64 2.49 -2.50
C LYS A 382 -24.06 1.22 -3.10
N THR A 383 -23.16 0.59 -2.36
CA THR A 383 -22.51 -0.68 -2.71
C THR A 383 -22.61 -1.64 -1.53
N ARG A 384 -22.22 -2.90 -1.71
CA ARG A 384 -22.07 -3.90 -0.64
C ARG A 384 -21.09 -3.43 0.44
N PHE A 385 -20.08 -2.63 0.06
CA PHE A 385 -19.10 -2.06 0.98
C PHE A 385 -19.58 -0.74 1.60
N ASN A 386 -20.51 -0.03 0.98
CA ASN A 386 -21.12 1.20 1.48
C ASN A 386 -22.67 1.11 1.48
N PRO A 387 -23.28 0.29 2.36
CA PRO A 387 -24.71 0.02 2.32
C PRO A 387 -25.58 1.25 2.66
N SER A 388 -25.06 2.16 3.49
CA SER A 388 -25.76 3.39 3.89
C SER A 388 -25.66 4.50 2.84
N GLY A 389 -24.76 4.37 1.86
CA GLY A 389 -24.54 5.38 0.83
C GLY A 389 -23.86 6.64 1.37
N ILE A 390 -22.92 6.48 2.30
CA ILE A 390 -22.05 7.57 2.78
C ILE A 390 -21.44 8.29 1.58
N ARG A 391 -21.46 9.62 1.57
CA ARG A 391 -20.86 10.40 0.49
C ARG A 391 -19.35 10.29 0.54
N THR A 392 -18.76 9.96 -0.61
CA THR A 392 -17.31 9.82 -0.75
C THR A 392 -16.76 10.81 -1.75
N TYR A 393 -15.59 11.36 -1.46
CA TYR A 393 -14.89 12.30 -2.34
C TYR A 393 -13.41 11.93 -2.50
N ILE A 394 -12.86 12.21 -3.68
CA ILE A 394 -11.43 12.15 -3.97
C ILE A 394 -10.92 13.57 -4.14
N ARG A 395 -9.85 13.92 -3.43
CA ARG A 395 -9.11 15.15 -3.69
C ARG A 395 -7.63 14.85 -3.81
N GLU A 396 -7.15 14.98 -5.04
CA GLU A 396 -5.76 14.78 -5.39
C GLU A 396 -5.01 16.10 -5.27
N TYR A 397 -3.72 16.03 -4.92
CA TYR A 397 -2.83 17.17 -4.77
C TYR A 397 -1.63 16.94 -5.69
N ASP A 398 -1.59 17.68 -6.79
CA ASP A 398 -0.53 17.55 -7.80
C ASP A 398 0.81 18.02 -7.22
N HIS A 399 1.81 17.15 -7.28
CA HIS A 399 3.12 17.43 -6.72
C HIS A 399 3.83 18.50 -7.55
N THR A 400 4.13 19.62 -6.92
CA THR A 400 5.05 20.62 -7.46
C THR A 400 6.33 20.60 -6.63
N PRO A 401 7.50 20.26 -7.20
CA PRO A 401 8.77 20.34 -6.48
C PRO A 401 9.07 21.79 -6.08
N PRO A 402 9.69 22.04 -4.91
CA PRO A 402 10.03 23.39 -4.48
C PRO A 402 10.96 24.06 -5.50
N ALA A 403 10.73 25.34 -5.79
CA ALA A 403 11.47 26.07 -6.81
C ALA A 403 12.94 26.25 -6.40
N ASN A 404 13.21 26.39 -5.09
CA ASN A 404 14.54 26.65 -4.52
C ASN A 404 14.76 25.87 -3.21
N LEU A 405 16.02 25.54 -2.88
CA LEU A 405 16.42 24.83 -1.65
C LEU A 405 16.01 25.55 -0.34
N LEU A 406 15.79 26.86 -0.39
CA LEU A 406 15.37 27.70 0.75
C LEU A 406 13.89 27.55 1.11
N GLU A 407 13.09 26.96 0.23
CA GLU A 407 11.63 26.80 0.42
C GLU A 407 11.29 25.66 1.39
N GLY A 408 12.30 24.89 1.84
CA GLY A 408 12.12 23.81 2.80
C GLY A 408 11.23 22.70 2.24
N ARG A 409 10.26 22.22 3.05
CA ARG A 409 9.21 21.31 2.58
C ARG A 409 8.27 22.12 1.68
N GLY A 410 8.26 21.84 0.38
CA GLY A 410 7.50 22.62 -0.60
C GLY A 410 6.02 22.74 -0.22
N THR A 411 5.49 23.97 -0.25
CA THR A 411 4.09 24.28 0.12
C THR A 411 3.04 23.66 -0.80
N GLN A 412 3.49 23.03 -1.89
CA GLN A 412 2.70 22.29 -2.89
C GLN A 412 3.20 20.85 -3.06
N SER A 413 3.88 20.30 -2.05
CA SER A 413 4.32 18.91 -2.10
C SER A 413 3.12 17.95 -2.10
N GLY A 414 3.18 16.92 -2.95
CA GLY A 414 2.28 15.77 -2.93
C GLY A 414 2.94 14.54 -2.29
N ALA A 415 4.18 14.65 -1.81
CA ALA A 415 4.87 13.53 -1.19
C ALA A 415 4.14 13.08 0.09
N HIS A 416 4.09 11.79 0.34
CA HIS A 416 3.25 11.12 1.33
C HIS A 416 3.28 11.77 2.73
N VAL A 417 4.46 12.23 3.17
CA VAL A 417 4.62 12.93 4.45
C VAL A 417 4.51 14.45 4.30
N ASP A 418 5.12 15.02 3.26
CA ASP A 418 5.19 16.47 3.07
C ASP A 418 3.87 17.09 2.62
N ILE A 419 2.92 16.29 2.13
CA ILE A 419 1.57 16.72 1.78
C ILE A 419 0.83 17.35 2.97
N MET A 420 1.19 17.03 4.20
CA MET A 420 0.64 17.70 5.39
C MET A 420 0.99 19.19 5.45
N GLY A 421 2.05 19.63 4.75
CA GLY A 421 2.40 21.04 4.57
C GLY A 421 1.77 21.67 3.32
N ASN A 422 1.01 20.91 2.53
CA ASN A 422 0.37 21.41 1.31
C ASN A 422 -0.77 22.37 1.66
N PHE A 423 -0.68 23.62 1.18
CA PHE A 423 -1.64 24.65 1.56
C PHE A 423 -3.07 24.32 1.12
N ALA A 424 -3.25 23.68 -0.04
CA ALA A 424 -4.58 23.32 -0.54
C ALA A 424 -5.20 22.22 0.32
N LEU A 425 -4.39 21.29 0.84
CA LEU A 425 -4.86 20.24 1.73
C LEU A 425 -5.28 20.82 3.08
N ILE A 426 -4.44 21.69 3.63
CA ILE A 426 -4.74 22.42 4.87
C ILE A 426 -6.04 23.24 4.68
N GLU A 427 -6.20 23.92 3.56
CA GLU A 427 -7.40 24.69 3.24
C GLU A 427 -8.65 23.81 3.21
N ASP A 428 -8.62 22.68 2.48
CA ASP A 428 -9.75 21.73 2.40
C ASP A 428 -10.12 21.21 3.81
N ILE A 429 -9.14 20.85 4.64
CA ILE A 429 -9.35 20.41 6.04
C ILE A 429 -9.97 21.52 6.89
N MET A 430 -9.44 22.74 6.82
CA MET A 430 -9.92 23.87 7.61
C MET A 430 -11.35 24.26 7.22
N ARG A 431 -11.69 24.23 5.93
CA ARG A 431 -13.03 24.50 5.43
C ARG A 431 -14.05 23.47 5.96
N VAL A 432 -13.71 22.17 5.91
CA VAL A 432 -14.58 21.11 6.45
C VAL A 432 -14.74 21.23 7.97
N ALA A 433 -13.65 21.51 8.68
CA ALA A 433 -13.67 21.77 10.13
C ALA A 433 -14.53 23.00 10.49
N ALA A 434 -14.56 24.02 9.63
CA ALA A 434 -15.40 25.20 9.79
C ALA A 434 -16.89 24.97 9.48
N GLY A 435 -17.26 23.81 8.94
CA GLY A 435 -18.66 23.45 8.71
C GLY A 435 -19.01 23.10 7.27
N GLN A 436 -18.11 23.34 6.31
CA GLN A 436 -18.36 23.02 4.90
C GLN A 436 -18.46 21.50 4.64
N THR A 437 -19.15 21.15 3.57
CA THR A 437 -19.35 19.79 3.04
C THR A 437 -18.43 19.55 1.84
N GLY A 438 -18.37 18.31 1.34
CA GLY A 438 -17.63 18.03 0.11
C GLY A 438 -18.17 18.75 -1.12
N GLU A 439 -19.49 18.99 -1.17
CA GLU A 439 -20.12 19.79 -2.23
C GLU A 439 -19.64 21.26 -2.18
N ASP A 440 -19.53 21.84 -0.98
CA ASP A 440 -19.01 23.21 -0.79
C ASP A 440 -17.53 23.34 -1.20
N LEU A 441 -16.75 22.25 -1.11
CA LEU A 441 -15.37 22.18 -1.60
C LEU A 441 -15.28 22.01 -3.14
N GLY A 442 -16.40 21.89 -3.84
CA GLY A 442 -16.46 21.63 -5.28
C GLY A 442 -16.43 20.14 -5.67
N GLY A 443 -16.62 19.22 -4.72
CA GLY A 443 -16.67 17.78 -4.98
C GLY A 443 -15.31 17.14 -5.23
N ASP A 444 -15.27 16.23 -6.20
CA ASP A 444 -14.05 15.51 -6.58
C ASP A 444 -13.05 16.43 -7.30
N ARG A 445 -11.77 16.30 -6.96
CA ARG A 445 -10.63 16.90 -7.69
C ARG A 445 -9.66 15.79 -8.06
N ILE A 446 -9.63 15.41 -9.33
CA ILE A 446 -8.90 14.24 -9.84
C ILE A 446 -8.04 14.69 -11.02
N TYR A 447 -6.76 14.37 -10.95
CA TYR A 447 -5.75 14.56 -12.00
C TYR A 447 -5.25 13.23 -12.57
N SER A 448 -5.30 12.15 -11.79
CA SER A 448 -4.88 10.80 -12.18
C SER A 448 -5.93 10.07 -13.02
N ASP A 449 -5.53 8.93 -13.59
CA ASP A 449 -6.44 8.04 -14.33
C ASP A 449 -7.23 7.08 -13.41
N ILE A 450 -7.34 7.37 -12.10
CA ILE A 450 -7.95 6.47 -11.10
C ILE A 450 -9.37 6.02 -11.47
N LEU A 451 -10.18 6.87 -12.10
CA LEU A 451 -11.54 6.48 -12.51
C LEU A 451 -11.50 5.39 -13.59
N GLN A 452 -10.61 5.53 -14.58
CA GLN A 452 -10.42 4.54 -15.65
C GLN A 452 -9.83 3.24 -15.08
N TRP A 453 -8.84 3.32 -14.20
CA TRP A 453 -8.25 2.13 -13.56
C TRP A 453 -9.28 1.41 -12.68
N ALA A 454 -10.07 2.18 -11.93
CA ALA A 454 -11.14 1.62 -11.11
C ALA A 454 -12.18 0.89 -11.96
N GLU A 455 -12.54 1.39 -13.16
CA GLU A 455 -13.48 0.74 -14.09
C GLU A 455 -12.98 -0.62 -14.62
N ARG A 456 -11.67 -0.79 -14.80
CA ARG A 456 -11.07 -2.06 -15.27
C ARG A 456 -11.13 -3.18 -14.24
N ILE A 457 -11.24 -2.85 -12.96
CA ILE A 457 -11.30 -3.84 -11.87
C ILE A 457 -12.66 -4.52 -11.84
N ASN A 458 -12.68 -5.84 -12.08
CA ASN A 458 -13.90 -6.63 -12.03
C ASN A 458 -14.23 -7.05 -10.58
N LEU A 459 -14.66 -6.08 -9.77
CA LEU A 459 -15.13 -6.30 -8.41
C LEU A 459 -16.65 -6.19 -8.34
N LYS A 460 -17.31 -7.19 -7.75
CA LYS A 460 -18.76 -7.15 -7.49
C LYS A 460 -19.06 -6.12 -6.40
N LEU A 461 -19.82 -5.08 -6.75
CA LEU A 461 -20.24 -4.00 -5.85
C LEU A 461 -21.66 -4.16 -5.35
#